data_AF-D0EZA5-F1
#
_entry.id   AF-D0EZA5-F1
#
_cell.length_a   1.000
_cell.length_b   1.000
_cell.length_c   1.000
_cell.angle_alpha   90.00
_cell.angle_beta   90.00
_cell.angle_gamma   90.00
#
_symmetry.space_group_name_H-M   'P 1'
#
loop_
_entity.id
_entity.type
_entity.pdbx_description
1 polymer ?
#
loop_
_entity_poly.entity_id
_entity_poly.type
_entity_poly.pdbx_seq_one_letter_code
_entity_poly.pdbx_strand_id
1 'polypeptide(L)'
;YICKEGIAKELPGLLETFRKPVIVTGIKSYQAFSDYGGGSSWDVIQHKGYCSPEAVRKVCGQAEDADVIIGIGGGTILDLAKAAADRLDIEAVMLPSIAGTCAAS
;
A
#
# COMPACT_ATOMS: atom_id res chain seq x y z
N TYR A 1 10.18 -8.88 4.88
CA TYR A 1 9.00 -8.90 5.78
C TYR A 1 9.42 -8.25 7.10
N ILE A 2 8.79 -7.14 7.47
CA ILE A 2 9.05 -6.40 8.71
C ILE A 2 7.74 -6.40 9.49
N CYS A 3 7.72 -7.00 10.68
CA CYS A 3 6.56 -7.01 11.57
C CYS A 3 6.97 -6.32 12.88
N LYS A 4 6.61 -5.04 13.01
CA LYS A 4 6.93 -4.20 14.17
C LYS A 4 5.75 -3.29 14.48
N GLU A 5 5.39 -3.20 15.75
CA GLU A 5 4.40 -2.22 16.21
C GLU A 5 4.87 -0.80 15.89
N GLY A 6 4.00 0.03 15.31
CA GLY A 6 4.35 1.40 14.93
C GLY A 6 5.07 1.56 13.59
N ILE A 7 5.26 0.50 12.78
CA ILE A 7 5.96 0.59 11.48
C ILE A 7 5.36 1.64 10.53
N ALA A 8 4.06 1.90 10.62
CA ALA A 8 3.39 2.96 9.84
C ALA A 8 3.99 4.36 10.10
N LYS A 9 4.56 4.61 11.28
CA LYS A 9 5.25 5.86 11.64
C LYS A 9 6.69 5.92 11.15
N GLU A 10 7.29 4.76 10.89
CA GLU A 10 8.64 4.64 10.31
C GLU A 10 8.60 4.61 8.77
N LEU A 11 7.40 4.48 8.19
CA LEU A 11 7.16 4.45 6.75
C LEU A 11 7.78 5.64 5.99
N PRO A 12 7.72 6.90 6.48
CA PRO A 12 8.41 8.01 5.82
C PRO A 12 9.90 7.75 5.63
N GLY A 13 10.60 7.24 6.65
CA GLY A 13 12.03 6.96 6.58
C GLY A 13 12.36 5.79 5.64
N LEU A 14 11.49 4.78 5.55
CA LEU A 14 11.64 3.70 4.56
C LEU A 14 11.44 4.21 3.13
N LEU A 15 10.63 5.26 2.97
CA LEU A 15 10.27 5.80 1.66
C LEU A 15 11.17 6.94 1.18
N GLU A 16 12.08 7.45 2.02
CA GLU A 16 13.04 8.51 1.64
C GLU A 16 13.94 8.12 0.44
N THR A 17 14.15 6.83 0.20
CA THR A 17 14.94 6.33 -0.93
C THR A 17 14.18 6.32 -2.25
N PHE A 18 12.86 6.51 -2.22
CA PHE A 18 11.98 6.47 -3.39
C PHE A 18 11.54 7.88 -3.77
N ARG A 19 11.49 8.14 -5.08
CA ARG A 19 11.23 9.46 -5.66
C ARG A 19 9.75 9.71 -5.89
N LYS A 20 8.97 8.68 -6.23
CA LYS A 20 7.53 8.80 -6.52
C LYS A 20 6.75 7.64 -5.90
N PRO A 21 6.60 7.61 -4.56
CA PRO A 21 5.82 6.60 -3.88
C PRO A 21 4.32 6.78 -4.14
N VAL A 22 3.60 5.68 -4.39
CA VAL A 22 2.14 5.68 -4.59
C VAL A 22 1.47 4.69 -3.65
N ILE A 23 0.48 5.16 -2.89
CA ILE A 23 -0.35 4.32 -2.01
C ILE A 23 -1.49 3.70 -2.81
N VAL A 24 -1.68 2.38 -2.68
CA VAL A 24 -2.86 1.65 -3.13
C VAL A 24 -3.62 1.12 -1.91
N THR A 25 -4.86 1.56 -1.72
CA THR A 25 -5.57 1.32 -0.47
C THR A 25 -7.09 1.19 -0.62
N GLY A 26 -7.76 0.62 0.37
CA GLY A 26 -9.22 0.69 0.49
C GLY A 26 -9.67 1.91 1.29
N ILE A 27 -10.90 2.38 1.08
CA ILE A 27 -11.42 3.61 1.75
C ILE A 27 -11.29 3.56 3.27
N LYS A 28 -11.76 2.46 3.89
CA LYS A 28 -11.70 2.30 5.36
C LYS A 28 -10.27 2.13 5.88
N SER A 29 -9.44 1.42 5.12
CA SER A 29 -8.05 1.16 5.48
C SER A 29 -7.22 2.44 5.41
N TYR A 30 -7.48 3.30 4.41
CA TYR A 30 -6.84 4.61 4.31
C TYR A 30 -7.22 5.54 5.45
N GLN A 31 -8.50 5.56 5.85
CA GLN A 31 -8.93 6.35 7.01
C GLN A 31 -8.18 5.90 8.26
N ALA A 32 -8.17 4.60 8.55
CA ALA A 32 -7.48 4.04 9.71
C ALA A 32 -5.96 4.33 9.68
N PHE A 33 -5.34 4.24 8.49
CA PHE A 33 -3.94 4.62 8.32
C PHE A 33 -3.70 6.10 8.58
N SER A 34 -4.53 6.98 8.02
CA SER A 34 -4.42 8.43 8.20
C SER A 34 -4.58 8.84 9.66
N ASP A 35 -5.50 8.20 10.38
CA ASP A 35 -5.73 8.45 11.81
C ASP A 35 -4.52 8.03 12.67
N TYR A 36 -3.78 6.99 12.26
CA TYR A 36 -2.65 6.43 13.02
C TYR A 36 -1.29 7.01 12.66
N GLY A 37 -1.02 7.16 11.36
CA GLY A 37 0.27 7.56 10.79
C GLY A 37 0.37 9.04 10.43
N GLY A 38 -0.76 9.77 10.42
CA GLY A 38 -0.84 11.11 9.84
C GLY A 38 -1.00 11.05 8.31
N GLY A 39 -1.39 12.17 7.71
CA GLY A 39 -1.51 12.27 6.25
C GLY A 39 -0.14 12.21 5.56
N SER A 40 -0.09 11.63 4.36
CA SER A 40 1.09 11.61 3.50
C SER A 40 0.98 12.63 2.37
N SER A 41 2.12 13.13 1.87
CA SER A 41 2.19 13.89 0.62
C SER A 41 2.23 13.01 -0.64
N TRP A 42 2.19 11.68 -0.46
CA TRP A 42 2.21 10.71 -1.56
C TRP A 42 0.86 10.59 -2.24
N ASP A 43 0.88 10.23 -3.53
CA ASP A 43 -0.34 9.98 -4.29
C ASP A 43 -1.09 8.77 -3.74
N VAL A 44 -2.42 8.87 -3.70
CA VAL A 44 -3.29 7.83 -3.12
C VAL A 44 -4.31 7.36 -4.13
N ILE A 45 -4.22 6.08 -4.48
CA ILE A 45 -5.19 5.38 -5.33
C ILE A 45 -6.09 4.53 -4.43
N GLN A 46 -7.36 4.93 -4.33
CA GLN A 46 -8.35 4.16 -3.59
C GLN A 46 -9.07 3.17 -4.49
N HIS A 47 -9.17 1.92 -4.03
CA HIS A 47 -9.90 0.85 -4.71
C HIS A 47 -11.03 0.29 -3.83
N LYS A 48 -12.13 -0.09 -4.48
CA LYS A 48 -13.24 -0.82 -3.87
C LYS A 48 -13.60 -2.02 -4.74
N GLY A 49 -13.87 -3.15 -4.10
CA GLY A 49 -14.19 -4.40 -4.79
C GLY A 49 -12.98 -5.33 -4.87
N TYR A 50 -13.08 -6.33 -5.73
CA TYR A 50 -12.10 -7.41 -5.84
C TYR A 50 -10.84 -7.00 -6.59
N CYS A 51 -9.75 -7.75 -6.37
CA CYS A 51 -8.61 -7.72 -7.26
C CYS A 51 -9.03 -8.41 -8.58
N SER A 52 -8.89 -7.69 -9.69
CA SER A 52 -9.22 -8.18 -11.03
C SER A 52 -8.22 -7.63 -12.05
N PRO A 53 -8.07 -8.26 -13.23
CA PRO A 53 -7.17 -7.75 -14.26
C PRO A 53 -7.47 -6.30 -14.67
N GLU A 54 -8.74 -5.90 -14.65
CA GLU A 54 -9.15 -4.52 -14.93
C GLU A 54 -8.75 -3.56 -13.82
N ALA A 55 -8.94 -3.95 -12.56
CA ALA A 55 -8.50 -3.16 -11.42
C ALA A 55 -6.98 -2.95 -11.43
N VAL A 56 -6.21 -4.00 -11.73
CA VAL A 56 -4.74 -3.93 -11.87
C VAL A 56 -4.36 -2.94 -12.97
N ARG A 57 -4.94 -3.04 -14.17
CA ARG A 57 -4.65 -2.08 -15.26
C ARG A 57 -4.98 -0.64 -14.87
N LYS A 58 -6.10 -0.43 -14.18
CA LYS A 58 -6.51 0.90 -13.70
C LYS A 58 -5.52 1.47 -12.68
N VAL A 59 -5.00 0.65 -11.78
CA VAL A 59 -3.97 1.07 -10.83
C VAL A 59 -2.67 1.38 -11.57
N CYS A 60 -2.19 0.49 -12.45
CA CYS A 60 -0.96 0.73 -13.21
C CYS A 60 -1.01 2.03 -14.02
N GLY A 61 -2.16 2.33 -14.66
CA GLY A 61 -2.29 3.57 -15.44
C GLY A 61 -2.29 4.84 -14.59
N GLN A 62 -2.66 4.76 -13.30
CA GLN A 62 -2.57 5.89 -12.37
C GLN A 62 -1.20 5.98 -11.68
N ALA A 63 -0.45 4.88 -11.65
CA ALA A 63 0.85 4.76 -11.00
C ALA A 63 2.00 4.59 -12.01
N GLU A 64 1.83 5.08 -13.24
CA GLU A 64 2.75 4.80 -14.36
C GLU A 64 4.19 5.27 -14.10
N ASP A 65 4.35 6.36 -13.37
CA ASP A 65 5.66 6.92 -13.00
C ASP A 65 6.11 6.52 -11.59
N ALA A 66 5.37 5.65 -10.90
CA ALA A 66 5.71 5.24 -9.55
C ALA A 66 7.01 4.42 -9.55
N ASP A 67 7.86 4.60 -8.54
CA ASP A 67 9.02 3.74 -8.31
C ASP A 67 8.85 2.79 -7.11
N VAL A 68 7.73 2.93 -6.38
CA VAL A 68 7.28 1.98 -5.36
C VAL A 68 5.76 2.05 -5.18
N ILE A 69 5.13 0.88 -5.03
CA ILE A 69 3.72 0.78 -4.60
C ILE A 69 3.64 0.46 -3.11
N ILE A 70 2.81 1.19 -2.39
CA ILE A 70 2.53 0.94 -0.97
C ILE A 70 1.10 0.41 -0.83
N GLY A 71 0.95 -0.89 -0.63
CA GLY A 71 -0.34 -1.53 -0.42
C GLY A 71 -0.80 -1.41 1.02
N ILE A 72 -1.90 -0.71 1.30
CA ILE A 72 -2.46 -0.56 2.65
C ILE A 72 -3.88 -1.10 2.70
N GLY A 73 -4.10 -2.26 3.33
CA GLY A 73 -5.44 -2.82 3.46
C GLY A 73 -5.51 -4.29 3.80
N GLY A 74 -6.69 -4.89 3.57
CA GLY A 74 -6.89 -6.34 3.67
C GLY A 74 -6.36 -7.08 2.43
N GLY A 75 -6.45 -8.42 2.44
CA GLY A 75 -5.87 -9.29 1.40
C GLY A 75 -6.15 -8.84 -0.03
N THR A 76 -7.40 -8.49 -0.37
CA THR A 76 -7.76 -8.01 -1.71
C THR A 76 -7.01 -6.76 -2.17
N ILE A 77 -6.75 -5.83 -1.26
CA ILE A 77 -6.00 -4.60 -1.58
C ILE A 77 -4.52 -4.93 -1.73
N LEU A 78 -3.98 -5.79 -0.87
CA LEU A 78 -2.58 -6.22 -0.94
C LEU A 78 -2.31 -7.01 -2.23
N ASP A 79 -3.22 -7.89 -2.63
CA ASP A 79 -3.13 -8.64 -3.89
C ASP A 79 -3.15 -7.69 -5.10
N LEU A 80 -4.02 -6.68 -5.07
CA LEU A 80 -4.09 -5.66 -6.12
C LEU A 80 -2.81 -4.82 -6.19
N ALA A 81 -2.32 -4.34 -5.05
CA ALA A 81 -1.10 -3.57 -4.96
C ALA A 81 0.11 -4.38 -5.46
N LYS A 82 0.19 -5.66 -5.07
CA LYS A 82 1.26 -6.56 -5.50
C LYS A 82 1.21 -6.80 -6.99
N ALA A 83 0.05 -7.15 -7.54
CA ALA A 83 -0.11 -7.39 -8.96
C ALA A 83 0.17 -6.13 -9.80
N ALA A 84 -0.11 -4.93 -9.28
CA ALA A 84 0.23 -3.68 -9.93
C ALA A 84 1.75 -3.41 -9.94
N ALA A 85 2.42 -3.61 -8.80
CA ALA A 85 3.88 -3.47 -8.69
C ALA A 85 4.61 -4.49 -9.59
N ASP A 86 4.20 -5.76 -9.55
CA ASP A 86 4.73 -6.82 -10.40
C ASP A 86 4.57 -6.50 -11.89
N ARG A 87 3.46 -5.85 -12.28
CA ARG A 87 3.20 -5.47 -13.67
C ARG A 87 3.99 -4.24 -14.13
N LEU A 88 4.30 -3.33 -13.20
CA LEU A 88 5.10 -2.14 -13.43
C LEU A 88 6.61 -2.42 -13.31
N ASP A 89 7.00 -3.61 -12.82
CA ASP A 89 8.39 -4.00 -12.54
C ASP A 89 9.07 -3.07 -11.52
N ILE A 90 8.36 -2.77 -10.42
CA ILE A 90 8.81 -1.87 -9.35
C ILE A 90 8.65 -2.49 -7.97
N GLU A 91 9.27 -1.87 -6.97
CA GLU A 91 9.22 -2.31 -5.58
C GLU A 91 7.82 -2.20 -4.97
N ALA A 92 7.56 -3.02 -3.95
CA ALA A 92 6.29 -3.01 -3.25
C ALA A 92 6.46 -3.10 -1.73
N VAL A 93 5.76 -2.24 -0.99
CA VAL A 93 5.66 -2.25 0.47
C VAL A 93 4.24 -2.63 0.87
N MET A 94 4.08 -3.65 1.71
CA MET A 94 2.76 -4.18 2.10
C MET A 94 2.47 -3.92 3.58
N LEU A 95 1.37 -3.23 3.84
CA LEU A 95 0.88 -2.84 5.17
C LEU A 95 -0.52 -3.42 5.39
N PRO A 96 -0.63 -4.61 5.99
CA PRO A 96 -1.93 -5.22 6.26
C PRO A 96 -2.72 -4.40 7.30
N SER A 97 -3.99 -4.09 7.00
CA SER A 97 -4.88 -3.36 7.93
C SER A 97 -5.53 -4.26 8.98
N ILE A 98 -5.42 -5.59 8.82
CA ILE A 98 -5.71 -6.51 9.92
C ILE A 98 -4.47 -6.48 10.79
N ALA A 99 -4.54 -5.78 11.92
CA ALA A 99 -3.63 -5.99 13.01
C ALA A 99 -3.75 -7.48 13.38
N GLY A 100 -2.81 -8.30 12.91
CA GLY A 100 -2.52 -9.53 13.61
C GLY A 100 -2.13 -9.08 15.02
N THR A 101 -3.03 -9.27 15.98
CA THR A 101 -2.58 -9.48 17.35
C THR A 101 -1.43 -10.45 17.26
N CYS A 102 -0.30 -10.10 17.86
CA CYS A 102 0.90 -10.92 17.82
C CYS A 102 0.56 -12.29 18.40
N ALA A 103 0.26 -13.24 17.52
CA ALA A 103 0.39 -14.67 17.77
C ALA A 103 1.65 -15.12 17.04
N ALA A 104 2.77 -14.49 17.38
CA ALA A 104 4.07 -15.13 17.21
C ALA A 104 4.35 -15.87 18.52
N SER A 105 4.04 -17.17 18.52
CA SER A 105 4.68 -18.14 19.42
C SER A 105 5.98 -18.60 18.81
#